data_AF-M1B5H3-F1
#
_entry.id   AF-M1B5H3-F1
#
_cell.length_a   1.000
_cell.length_b   1.000
_cell.length_c   1.000
_cell.angle_alpha   90.00
_cell.angle_beta   90.00
_cell.angle_gamma   90.00
#
_symmetry.space_group_name_H-M   'P 1'
#
loop_
_entity.id
_entity.type
_entity.pdbx_description
1 polymer ?
#
loop_
_entity_poly.entity_id
_entity_poly.type
_entity_poly.pdbx_seq_one_letter_code
_entity_poly.pdbx_strand_id
1 'polypeptide(L)'
;MLKVPQHQVAGHEAGIGKLGPLVDESGRFYKPLQGDERGANEVAFYSSLSTNSGIPEHIQRFFPTFYGTQLVEASDGSGLLPHLVLEDLALGHVNPSIMDIKIGSRTWAPEASEKYIQKCLKKDRESSSLSLGFRISGLQIYRSKELGFWKPGKKAAQKLSTEEVKLVLRRFVSSNTLNDLDLRPDCAFASTVYGGSTGILSQLLELKAWFEDQTIFHLYSCSILVIFEKELALKGKNPGAHIKLIDFAHVYEGRGVIDHNFLGGLCSLIKFISDILTAPSDCRIDISAKADQKNLTADNGVVADHKSHTASDNGVVADQKNLTVSDNGVVADQKNLTTSKNGVVADQKNLTASDNVVADHKNLTVSDNGVVADQKNLTVSDNGVLADQKNLTVSDNGVVADQKKLTD
;
A
#
# COMPACT_ATOMS: atom_id res chain seq x y z
N MET A 1 -19.28 26.44 -17.32
CA MET A 1 -20.29 25.36 -17.41
C MET A 1 -19.70 24.10 -16.80
N LEU A 2 -20.44 23.35 -15.99
CA LEU A 2 -19.96 22.12 -15.36
C LEU A 2 -20.04 20.94 -16.33
N LYS A 3 -19.04 20.05 -16.28
CA LYS A 3 -18.92 18.87 -17.15
C LYS A 3 -18.42 17.67 -16.35
N VAL A 4 -18.66 16.47 -16.86
CA VAL A 4 -18.09 15.24 -16.29
C VAL A 4 -16.57 15.22 -16.56
N PRO A 5 -15.72 14.89 -15.57
CA PRO A 5 -14.27 14.82 -15.76
C PRO A 5 -13.92 13.67 -16.72
N GLN A 6 -13.28 14.01 -17.84
CA GLN A 6 -12.94 13.03 -18.88
C GLN A 6 -11.89 12.00 -18.41
N HIS A 7 -11.00 12.41 -17.51
CA HIS A 7 -9.79 11.68 -17.14
C HIS A 7 -9.86 11.03 -15.75
N GLN A 8 -11.05 10.89 -15.18
CA GLN A 8 -11.20 10.23 -13.89
C GLN A 8 -10.88 8.74 -14.00
N VAL A 9 -10.03 8.21 -13.12
CA VAL A 9 -9.58 6.80 -13.15
C VAL A 9 -10.12 5.95 -11.99
N ALA A 10 -10.50 6.58 -10.88
CA ALA A 10 -10.98 5.92 -9.67
C ALA A 10 -12.09 6.74 -8.98
N GLY A 11 -12.59 6.26 -7.84
CA GLY A 11 -13.68 6.91 -7.11
C GLY A 11 -15.08 6.64 -7.68
N HIS A 12 -16.01 7.58 -7.50
CA HIS A 12 -17.36 7.56 -8.09
C HIS A 12 -17.32 8.31 -9.42
N GLU A 13 -17.73 7.70 -10.52
CA GLU A 13 -17.79 8.35 -11.83
C GLU A 13 -19.18 8.95 -12.04
N ALA A 14 -19.22 10.22 -12.45
CA ALA A 14 -20.47 10.89 -12.79
C ALA A 14 -21.07 10.29 -14.08
N GLY A 15 -22.38 10.16 -14.13
CA GLY A 15 -23.12 9.66 -15.28
C GLY A 15 -24.62 9.81 -15.10
N ILE A 16 -25.41 9.37 -16.09
CA ILE A 16 -26.88 9.46 -16.02
C ILE A 16 -27.37 8.72 -14.76
N GLY A 17 -27.98 9.46 -13.83
CA GLY A 17 -28.46 8.94 -12.55
C GLY A 17 -27.35 8.46 -11.59
N LYS A 18 -26.10 8.88 -11.81
CA LYS A 18 -24.94 8.52 -10.97
C LYS A 18 -24.24 9.76 -10.45
N LEU A 19 -24.26 9.90 -9.12
CA LEU A 19 -23.54 10.95 -8.43
C LEU A 19 -22.03 10.74 -8.55
N GLY A 20 -21.34 11.76 -9.01
CA GLY A 20 -19.89 11.78 -9.16
C GLY A 20 -19.38 13.20 -9.32
N PRO A 21 -18.07 13.37 -9.49
CA PRO A 21 -17.46 14.68 -9.58
C PRO A 21 -17.77 15.36 -10.90
N LEU A 22 -17.64 16.68 -10.88
CA LEU A 22 -17.76 17.58 -12.02
C LEU A 22 -16.51 18.45 -12.12
N VAL A 23 -16.27 19.03 -13.29
CA VAL A 23 -15.21 20.02 -13.53
C VAL A 23 -15.76 21.24 -14.26
N ASP A 24 -15.07 22.37 -14.14
CA ASP A 24 -15.31 23.57 -14.94
C ASP A 24 -14.10 23.98 -15.79
N GLU A 25 -14.27 25.02 -16.60
CA GLU A 25 -13.21 25.55 -17.47
C GLU A 25 -12.18 26.41 -16.72
N SER A 26 -12.44 26.71 -15.45
CA SER A 26 -11.56 27.48 -14.56
C SER A 26 -10.54 26.60 -13.84
N GLY A 27 -10.56 25.28 -14.06
CA GLY A 27 -9.70 24.32 -13.37
C GLY A 27 -10.18 23.91 -12.00
N ARG A 28 -11.50 23.93 -11.76
CA ARG A 28 -12.11 23.47 -10.51
C ARG A 28 -12.64 22.05 -10.68
N PHE A 29 -12.35 21.21 -9.69
CA PHE A 29 -12.87 19.86 -9.52
C PHE A 29 -13.86 19.84 -8.35
N TYR A 30 -15.12 19.56 -8.65
CA TYR A 30 -16.22 19.53 -7.69
C TYR A 30 -16.48 18.09 -7.29
N LYS A 31 -16.05 17.71 -6.08
CA LYS A 31 -16.25 16.37 -5.52
C LYS A 31 -17.47 16.37 -4.60
N PRO A 32 -18.55 15.62 -4.90
CA PRO A 32 -19.70 15.53 -4.00
C PRO A 32 -19.26 15.09 -2.61
N LEU A 33 -19.74 15.78 -1.58
CA LEU A 33 -19.44 15.39 -0.21
C LEU A 33 -20.04 14.01 0.08
N GLN A 34 -19.19 13.10 0.56
CA GLN A 34 -19.62 11.77 0.94
C GLN A 34 -20.43 11.82 2.24
N GLY A 35 -21.46 10.99 2.34
CA GLY A 35 -22.20 10.79 3.60
C GLY A 35 -21.36 10.09 4.68
N ASP A 36 -21.95 9.97 5.87
CA ASP A 36 -21.36 9.32 7.06
C ASP A 36 -20.07 10.01 7.53
N GLU A 37 -20.10 11.33 7.72
CA GLU A 37 -18.98 12.20 8.16
C GLU A 37 -17.76 12.27 7.24
N ARG A 38 -17.56 11.32 6.33
CA ARG A 38 -16.43 11.27 5.39
C ARG A 38 -16.22 12.57 4.61
N GLY A 39 -17.30 13.14 4.08
CA GLY A 39 -17.24 14.43 3.39
C GLY A 39 -16.84 15.57 4.32
N ALA A 40 -17.37 15.59 5.55
CA ALA A 40 -17.03 16.62 6.53
C ALA A 40 -15.57 16.49 7.00
N ASN A 41 -15.08 15.27 7.20
CA ASN A 41 -13.69 15.00 7.57
C ASN A 41 -12.72 15.45 6.48
N GLU A 42 -13.04 15.17 5.22
CA GLU A 42 -12.22 15.61 4.09
C GLU A 42 -12.18 17.15 3.99
N VAL A 43 -13.33 17.83 4.17
CA VAL A 43 -13.38 19.30 4.23
C VAL A 43 -12.56 19.85 5.39
N ALA A 44 -12.68 19.26 6.58
CA ALA A 44 -11.93 19.68 7.76
C ALA A 44 -10.42 19.55 7.54
N PHE A 45 -9.98 18.43 6.96
CA PHE A 45 -8.58 18.21 6.61
C PHE A 45 -8.07 19.30 5.66
N TYR A 46 -8.72 19.52 4.52
CA TYR A 46 -8.30 20.55 3.56
C TYR A 46 -8.35 21.96 4.14
N SER A 47 -9.33 22.27 4.97
CA SER A 47 -9.44 23.57 5.65
C SER A 47 -8.27 23.82 6.61
N SER A 48 -7.74 22.75 7.21
CA SER A 48 -6.59 22.83 8.12
C SER A 48 -5.24 22.92 7.39
N LEU A 49 -5.12 22.45 6.14
CA LEU A 49 -3.84 22.34 5.43
C LEU A 49 -3.08 23.68 5.33
N SER A 50 -3.78 24.77 4.99
CA SER A 50 -3.14 26.09 4.81
C SER A 50 -2.73 26.76 6.12
N THR A 51 -3.26 26.30 7.25
CA THR A 51 -2.98 26.85 8.58
C THR A 51 -2.10 25.92 9.41
N ASN A 52 -1.81 24.71 8.91
CA ASN A 52 -1.00 23.73 9.62
C ASN A 52 0.50 24.01 9.44
N SER A 53 1.10 24.65 10.45
CA SER A 53 2.55 24.93 10.49
C SER A 53 3.43 23.68 10.53
N GLY A 54 2.87 22.50 10.80
CA GLY A 54 3.57 21.23 10.79
C GLY A 54 3.72 20.59 9.41
N ILE A 55 3.14 21.19 8.35
CA ILE A 55 3.34 20.76 6.96
C ILE A 55 4.28 21.76 6.27
N PRO A 56 5.53 21.39 5.98
CA PRO A 56 6.48 22.26 5.30
C PRO A 56 5.96 22.75 3.94
N GLU A 57 6.31 23.96 3.54
CA GLU A 57 5.85 24.58 2.27
C GLU A 57 6.13 23.68 1.05
N HIS A 58 7.31 23.05 1.00
CA HIS A 58 7.68 22.14 -0.08
C HIS A 58 6.84 20.86 -0.12
N ILE A 59 6.20 20.47 0.99
CA ILE A 59 5.28 19.32 1.07
C ILE A 59 3.85 19.73 0.69
N GLN A 60 3.43 20.96 0.96
CA GLN A 60 2.08 21.44 0.65
C GLN A 60 1.74 21.31 -0.85
N ARG A 61 2.75 21.36 -1.72
CA ARG A 61 2.59 21.16 -3.18
C ARG A 61 2.08 19.78 -3.56
N PHE A 62 2.18 18.78 -2.69
CA PHE A 62 1.64 17.44 -2.95
C PHE A 62 0.13 17.36 -2.74
N PHE A 63 -0.51 18.38 -2.16
CA PHE A 63 -1.95 18.43 -2.00
C PHE A 63 -2.59 19.22 -3.15
N PRO A 64 -3.81 18.85 -3.59
CA PRO A 64 -4.60 19.70 -4.47
C PRO A 64 -4.96 21.02 -3.78
N THR A 65 -4.97 22.10 -4.54
CA THR A 65 -5.44 23.38 -4.00
C THR A 65 -6.91 23.28 -3.58
N PHE A 66 -7.23 23.72 -2.36
CA PHE A 66 -8.58 23.75 -1.83
C PHE A 66 -9.21 25.13 -1.99
N TYR A 67 -10.41 25.17 -2.58
CA TYR A 67 -11.14 26.42 -2.85
C TYR A 67 -12.38 26.60 -1.99
N GLY A 68 -12.56 25.76 -0.96
CA GLY A 68 -13.75 25.76 -0.12
C GLY A 68 -14.80 24.75 -0.57
N THR A 69 -16.01 24.93 -0.07
CA THR A 69 -17.18 24.12 -0.42
C THR A 69 -18.22 24.96 -1.16
N GLN A 70 -18.97 24.34 -2.08
CA GLN A 70 -20.00 25.02 -2.84
C GLN A 70 -21.23 24.11 -3.03
N LEU A 71 -22.42 24.70 -3.03
CA LEU A 71 -23.64 24.02 -3.48
C LEU A 71 -23.68 24.03 -5.00
N VAL A 72 -23.76 22.84 -5.61
CA VAL A 72 -23.71 22.62 -7.05
C VAL A 72 -24.76 21.60 -7.45
N GLU A 73 -25.37 21.78 -8.62
CA GLU A 73 -26.31 20.83 -9.19
C GLU A 73 -25.63 19.46 -9.36
N ALA A 74 -26.17 18.45 -8.69
CA ALA A 74 -25.61 17.12 -8.67
C ALA A 74 -25.65 16.44 -10.04
N SER A 75 -24.62 15.65 -10.35
CA SER A 75 -24.50 14.99 -11.66
C SER A 75 -25.58 13.94 -11.95
N ASP A 76 -26.27 13.46 -10.92
CA ASP A 76 -27.39 12.51 -11.03
C ASP A 76 -28.75 13.19 -11.17
N GLY A 77 -28.81 14.52 -11.11
CA GLY A 77 -30.05 15.29 -11.18
C GLY A 77 -30.83 15.33 -9.86
N SER A 78 -30.21 14.98 -8.72
CA SER A 78 -30.87 15.06 -7.41
C SER A 78 -31.05 16.48 -6.87
N GLY A 79 -30.75 17.52 -7.67
CA GLY A 79 -30.73 18.92 -7.25
C GLY A 79 -29.40 19.37 -6.67
N LEU A 80 -29.40 20.50 -5.95
CA LEU A 80 -28.20 21.07 -5.34
C LEU A 80 -27.66 20.20 -4.19
N LEU A 81 -26.40 19.76 -4.32
CA LEU A 81 -25.67 19.06 -3.27
C LEU A 81 -24.38 19.81 -2.90
N PRO A 82 -23.90 19.68 -1.65
CA PRO A 82 -22.61 20.24 -1.27
C PRO A 82 -21.46 19.47 -1.93
N HIS A 83 -20.53 20.22 -2.51
CA HIS A 83 -19.32 19.72 -3.13
C HIS A 83 -18.09 20.36 -2.48
N LEU A 84 -17.06 19.54 -2.28
CA LEU A 84 -15.69 19.99 -2.02
C LEU A 84 -15.11 20.50 -3.35
N VAL A 85 -14.57 21.72 -3.36
CA VAL A 85 -14.00 22.34 -4.56
C VAL A 85 -12.48 22.27 -4.48
N LEU A 86 -11.88 21.49 -5.37
CA LEU A 86 -10.45 21.24 -5.46
C LEU A 86 -9.88 21.71 -6.81
N GLU A 87 -8.57 21.70 -6.93
CA GLU A 87 -7.85 21.84 -8.20
C GLU A 87 -8.12 20.64 -9.12
N ASP A 88 -8.47 20.93 -10.38
CA ASP A 88 -8.50 19.90 -11.42
C ASP A 88 -7.08 19.59 -11.89
N LEU A 89 -6.53 18.49 -11.36
CA LEU A 89 -5.19 18.02 -11.67
C LEU A 89 -5.00 17.57 -13.12
N ALA A 90 -6.08 17.27 -13.84
CA ALA A 90 -6.01 16.88 -15.24
C ALA A 90 -6.10 18.08 -16.20
N LEU A 91 -6.42 19.28 -15.70
CA LEU A 91 -6.52 20.47 -16.52
C LEU A 91 -5.20 20.74 -17.26
N GLY A 92 -5.31 21.13 -18.54
CA GLY A 92 -4.15 21.45 -19.38
C GLY A 92 -3.44 20.23 -19.97
N HIS A 93 -3.76 19.01 -19.53
CA HIS A 93 -3.30 17.79 -20.17
C HIS A 93 -4.23 17.41 -21.31
N VAL A 94 -3.67 17.03 -22.45
CA VAL A 94 -4.46 16.64 -23.63
C VAL A 94 -4.73 15.15 -23.61
N ASN A 95 -3.70 14.35 -23.31
CA ASN A 95 -3.77 12.90 -23.28
C ASN A 95 -3.03 12.31 -22.05
N PRO A 96 -3.43 12.68 -20.82
CA PRO A 96 -2.72 12.28 -19.63
C PRO A 96 -2.80 10.77 -19.39
N SER A 97 -1.67 10.16 -19.05
CA SER A 97 -1.66 8.85 -18.40
C SER A 97 -1.74 9.08 -16.89
N ILE A 98 -2.75 8.48 -16.25
CA ILE A 98 -3.07 8.72 -14.84
C ILE A 98 -3.19 7.40 -14.10
N MET A 99 -2.67 7.33 -12.88
CA MET A 99 -2.76 6.15 -12.02
C MET A 99 -3.06 6.58 -10.59
N ASP A 100 -4.13 6.02 -10.02
CA ASP A 100 -4.49 6.17 -8.62
C ASP A 100 -3.95 4.97 -7.84
N ILE A 101 -2.97 5.22 -6.98
CA ILE A 101 -2.34 4.20 -6.14
C ILE A 101 -2.77 4.43 -4.70
N LYS A 102 -3.56 3.53 -4.14
CA LYS A 102 -3.95 3.59 -2.74
C LYS A 102 -2.85 3.01 -1.86
N ILE A 103 -2.42 3.77 -0.87
CA ILE A 103 -1.27 3.46 -0.03
C ILE A 103 -1.74 2.93 1.34
N GLY A 104 -0.98 2.00 1.90
CA GLY A 104 -1.24 1.30 3.15
C GLY A 104 -1.61 -0.16 2.94
N SER A 105 -1.09 -1.04 3.80
CA SER A 105 -1.50 -2.44 3.86
C SER A 105 -2.90 -2.61 4.47
N ARG A 106 -3.30 -1.67 5.31
CA ARG A 106 -4.67 -1.53 5.83
C ARG A 106 -5.30 -0.22 5.36
N THR A 107 -6.57 -0.29 4.94
CA THR A 107 -7.35 0.90 4.52
C THR A 107 -8.41 1.33 5.52
N TRP A 108 -8.26 0.90 6.78
CA TRP A 108 -9.14 1.21 7.89
C TRP A 108 -8.32 1.62 9.11
N ALA A 109 -8.84 2.57 9.89
CA ALA A 109 -8.27 2.98 11.16
C ALA A 109 -8.83 2.12 12.30
N PRO A 110 -8.06 1.89 13.39
CA PRO A 110 -8.54 1.17 14.57
C PRO A 110 -9.84 1.74 15.15
N GLU A 111 -10.05 3.06 15.03
CA GLU A 111 -11.22 3.78 15.53
C GLU A 111 -12.44 3.67 14.59
N ALA A 112 -12.31 3.03 13.43
CA ALA A 112 -13.42 2.90 12.48
C ALA A 112 -14.48 1.90 12.97
N SER A 113 -15.73 2.06 12.50
CA SER A 113 -16.79 1.10 12.82
C SER A 113 -16.45 -0.32 12.38
N GLU A 114 -16.87 -1.32 13.15
CA GLU A 114 -16.64 -2.74 12.84
C GLU A 114 -17.10 -3.13 11.44
N LYS A 115 -18.28 -2.63 11.03
CA LYS A 115 -18.82 -2.84 9.68
C LYS A 115 -17.91 -2.29 8.59
N TYR A 116 -17.27 -1.14 8.82
CA TYR A 116 -16.31 -0.54 7.90
C TYR A 116 -15.01 -1.34 7.87
N ILE A 117 -14.48 -1.72 9.04
CA ILE A 117 -13.28 -2.55 9.17
C ILE A 117 -13.44 -3.85 8.38
N GLN A 118 -14.52 -4.61 8.59
CA GLN A 118 -14.77 -5.86 7.87
C GLN A 118 -14.87 -5.67 6.35
N LYS A 119 -15.50 -4.57 5.91
CA LYS A 119 -15.58 -4.22 4.49
C LYS A 119 -14.20 -3.91 3.90
N CYS A 120 -13.34 -3.21 4.63
CA CYS A 120 -11.98 -2.88 4.18
C CYS A 120 -11.07 -4.10 4.22
N LEU A 121 -11.07 -4.88 5.31
CA LEU A 121 -10.32 -6.13 5.43
C LEU A 121 -10.57 -7.08 4.26
N LYS A 122 -11.84 -7.26 3.87
CA LYS A 122 -12.19 -8.09 2.72
C LYS A 122 -11.51 -7.59 1.44
N LYS A 123 -11.55 -6.27 1.19
CA LYS A 123 -10.95 -5.68 -0.02
C LYS A 123 -9.42 -5.73 0.03
N ASP A 124 -8.84 -5.47 1.19
CA ASP A 124 -7.39 -5.45 1.39
C ASP A 124 -6.83 -6.86 1.13
N ARG A 125 -7.51 -7.92 1.62
CA ARG A 125 -7.20 -9.34 1.34
C ARG A 125 -7.35 -9.76 -0.12
N GLU A 126 -8.30 -9.19 -0.84
CA GLU A 126 -8.54 -9.51 -2.26
C GLU A 126 -7.68 -8.67 -3.22
N SER A 127 -6.70 -7.91 -2.71
CA SER A 127 -5.87 -6.98 -3.48
C SER A 127 -4.40 -7.10 -3.11
N SER A 128 -3.54 -6.37 -3.84
CA SER A 128 -2.12 -6.22 -3.52
C SER A 128 -1.82 -5.42 -2.25
N SER A 129 -2.84 -4.87 -1.55
CA SER A 129 -2.60 -3.99 -0.40
C SER A 129 -1.87 -4.72 0.72
N LEU A 130 -2.32 -5.92 1.10
CA LEU A 130 -1.66 -6.67 2.18
C LEU A 130 -0.23 -7.06 1.83
N SER A 131 0.02 -7.51 0.61
CA SER A 131 1.33 -8.02 0.19
C SER A 131 2.33 -6.92 -0.15
N LEU A 132 1.87 -5.79 -0.71
CA LEU A 132 2.75 -4.71 -1.18
C LEU A 132 2.69 -3.46 -0.33
N GLY A 133 1.73 -3.33 0.60
CA GLY A 133 1.44 -2.07 1.28
C GLY A 133 0.79 -1.03 0.36
N PHE A 134 0.38 -1.38 -0.86
CA PHE A 134 -0.39 -0.51 -1.75
C PHE A 134 -1.16 -1.32 -2.80
N ARG A 135 -2.13 -0.67 -3.47
CA ARG A 135 -2.82 -1.23 -4.64
C ARG A 135 -3.11 -0.17 -5.68
N ILE A 136 -3.22 -0.58 -6.94
CA ILE A 136 -3.70 0.30 -8.01
C ILE A 136 -5.23 0.33 -7.97
N SER A 137 -5.82 1.47 -7.58
CA SER A 137 -7.28 1.62 -7.45
C SER A 137 -7.98 1.93 -8.76
N GLY A 138 -7.22 2.46 -9.73
CA GLY A 138 -7.66 2.78 -11.07
C GLY A 138 -6.52 3.37 -11.88
N LEU A 139 -6.59 3.26 -13.20
CA LEU A 139 -5.61 3.85 -14.11
C LEU A 139 -6.18 4.07 -15.50
N GLN A 140 -5.56 4.98 -16.24
CA GLN A 140 -5.65 5.09 -17.68
C GLN A 140 -4.24 5.31 -18.24
N ILE A 141 -3.93 4.64 -19.35
CA ILE A 141 -2.66 4.81 -20.06
C ILE A 141 -2.98 5.25 -21.49
N TYR A 142 -2.44 6.38 -21.90
CA TYR A 142 -2.55 6.81 -23.29
C TYR A 142 -1.71 5.88 -24.18
N ARG A 143 -2.25 5.47 -25.32
CA ARG A 143 -1.55 4.59 -26.28
C ARG A 143 -1.13 5.38 -27.50
N SER A 144 -2.10 5.80 -28.30
CA SER A 144 -1.90 6.65 -29.47
C SER A 144 -3.22 7.33 -29.82
N LYS A 145 -3.20 8.22 -30.81
CA LYS A 145 -4.39 8.91 -31.29
C LYS A 145 -5.44 7.95 -31.83
N GLU A 146 -4.99 6.84 -32.43
CA GLU A 146 -5.83 5.81 -33.04
C GLU A 146 -6.39 4.82 -32.01
N LEU A 147 -5.58 4.44 -31.02
CA LEU A 147 -5.94 3.43 -30.00
C LEU A 147 -6.56 4.04 -28.73
N GLY A 148 -6.48 5.37 -28.57
CA GLY A 148 -6.94 6.10 -27.39
C GLY A 148 -6.29 5.60 -26.10
N PHE A 149 -7.10 5.46 -25.05
CA PHE A 149 -6.65 5.05 -23.72
C PHE A 149 -6.85 3.55 -23.51
N TRP A 150 -5.94 2.93 -22.76
CA TRP A 150 -6.23 1.70 -22.04
C TRP A 150 -6.65 2.03 -20.61
N LYS A 151 -7.91 1.73 -20.28
CA LYS A 151 -8.51 1.97 -18.96
C LYS A 151 -9.18 0.67 -18.50
N PRO A 152 -8.52 -0.18 -17.70
CA PRO A 152 -9.16 -1.37 -17.17
C PRO A 152 -10.27 -0.98 -16.18
N GLY A 153 -11.31 -1.81 -16.08
CA GLY A 153 -12.40 -1.56 -15.14
C GLY A 153 -11.93 -1.55 -13.68
N LYS A 154 -12.59 -0.75 -12.84
CA LYS A 154 -12.25 -0.55 -11.41
C LYS A 154 -11.97 -1.85 -10.64
N LYS A 155 -12.81 -2.88 -10.82
CA LYS A 155 -12.64 -4.18 -10.14
C LYS A 155 -11.43 -4.96 -10.67
N ALA A 156 -11.08 -4.82 -11.95
CA ALA A 156 -9.91 -5.48 -12.52
C ALA A 156 -8.62 -4.83 -12.02
N ALA A 157 -8.56 -3.49 -12.00
CA ALA A 157 -7.40 -2.76 -11.46
C ALA A 157 -7.14 -3.10 -9.98
N GLN A 158 -8.20 -3.21 -9.16
CA GLN A 158 -8.08 -3.49 -7.73
C GLN A 158 -7.64 -4.93 -7.40
N LYS A 159 -7.76 -5.86 -8.34
CA LYS A 159 -7.47 -7.29 -8.14
C LYS A 159 -6.14 -7.72 -8.75
N LEU A 160 -5.32 -6.77 -9.21
CA LEU A 160 -4.00 -7.06 -9.75
C LEU A 160 -3.12 -7.68 -8.66
N SER A 161 -2.56 -8.85 -8.99
CA SER A 161 -1.51 -9.52 -8.22
C SER A 161 -0.21 -8.72 -8.24
N THR A 162 0.76 -9.11 -7.41
CA THR A 162 2.08 -8.47 -7.34
C THR A 162 2.79 -8.37 -8.69
N GLU A 163 2.81 -9.47 -9.45
CA GLU A 163 3.47 -9.50 -10.77
C GLU A 163 2.73 -8.63 -11.80
N GLU A 164 1.40 -8.62 -11.75
CA GLU A 164 0.60 -7.76 -12.62
C GLU A 164 0.80 -6.28 -12.28
N VAL A 165 0.90 -5.92 -10.99
CA VAL A 165 1.24 -4.55 -10.57
C VAL A 165 2.59 -4.13 -11.14
N LYS A 166 3.62 -4.98 -11.04
CA LYS A 166 4.94 -4.73 -11.63
C LYS A 166 4.85 -4.50 -13.14
N LEU A 167 4.10 -5.34 -13.84
CA LEU A 167 3.89 -5.23 -15.28
C LEU A 167 3.16 -3.92 -15.65
N VAL A 168 2.15 -3.53 -14.87
CA VAL A 168 1.40 -2.30 -15.06
C VAL A 168 2.27 -1.07 -14.84
N LEU A 169 3.09 -1.04 -13.79
CA LEU A 169 4.05 0.06 -13.56
C LEU A 169 5.05 0.19 -14.72
N ARG A 170 5.56 -0.93 -15.24
CA ARG A 170 6.42 -0.93 -16.45
C ARG A 170 5.67 -0.44 -17.69
N ARG A 171 4.43 -0.88 -17.89
CA ARG A 171 3.57 -0.46 -19.00
C ARG A 171 3.19 1.01 -18.94
N PHE A 172 3.07 1.58 -17.74
CA PHE A 172 2.79 3.00 -17.52
C PHE A 172 3.82 3.90 -18.20
N VAL A 173 5.08 3.48 -18.27
CA VAL A 173 6.20 4.22 -18.88
C VAL A 173 6.73 3.58 -20.17
N SER A 174 5.91 2.76 -20.82
CA SER A 174 6.28 2.04 -22.05
C SER A 174 5.94 2.83 -23.31
N SER A 175 6.76 2.69 -24.36
CA SER A 175 6.44 3.21 -25.70
C SER A 175 5.45 2.32 -26.45
N ASN A 176 5.47 1.01 -26.17
CA ASN A 176 4.52 0.04 -26.73
C ASN A 176 3.07 0.52 -26.62
N THR A 177 2.36 0.47 -27.74
CA THR A 177 0.96 0.92 -27.86
C THR A 177 -0.03 -0.24 -27.79
N LEU A 178 0.42 -1.48 -27.98
CA LEU A 178 -0.41 -2.68 -27.94
C LEU A 178 -0.44 -3.29 -26.53
N ASN A 179 -1.62 -3.77 -26.14
CA ASN A 179 -1.87 -4.45 -24.86
C ASN A 179 -1.64 -5.96 -24.96
N ASP A 180 -0.69 -6.38 -25.80
CA ASP A 180 -0.38 -7.80 -25.87
C ASP A 180 0.16 -8.23 -24.51
N LEU A 181 -0.46 -9.27 -23.93
CA LEU A 181 -0.02 -9.83 -22.65
C LEU A 181 1.37 -10.45 -22.81
N ASP A 182 1.74 -10.82 -24.04
CA ASP A 182 3.03 -11.44 -24.35
C ASP A 182 4.13 -10.41 -24.67
N LEU A 183 3.77 -9.15 -24.95
CA LEU A 183 4.75 -8.08 -25.19
C LEU A 183 5.18 -7.42 -23.89
N ARG A 184 6.40 -7.76 -23.47
CA ARG A 184 7.11 -7.13 -22.37
C ARG A 184 7.21 -5.61 -22.59
N PRO A 185 6.79 -4.77 -21.62
CA PRO A 185 6.92 -3.33 -21.75
C PRO A 185 8.39 -2.90 -21.76
N ASP A 186 8.74 -2.04 -22.72
CA ASP A 186 10.13 -1.58 -22.95
C ASP A 186 10.62 -0.55 -21.92
N CYS A 187 9.70 0.02 -21.13
CA CYS A 187 9.97 1.06 -20.14
C CYS A 187 10.70 2.28 -20.75
N ALA A 188 10.52 2.56 -22.04
CA ALA A 188 11.29 3.58 -22.77
C ALA A 188 11.25 4.98 -22.14
N PHE A 189 10.18 5.31 -21.42
CA PHE A 189 10.00 6.61 -20.76
C PHE A 189 10.35 6.59 -19.27
N ALA A 190 10.87 5.49 -18.72
CA ALA A 190 11.16 5.37 -17.30
C ALA A 190 12.11 6.49 -16.83
N SER A 191 13.21 6.72 -17.55
CA SER A 191 14.20 7.77 -17.19
C SER A 191 13.57 9.16 -17.14
N THR A 192 12.69 9.50 -18.09
CA THR A 192 12.08 10.84 -18.19
C THR A 192 10.87 11.04 -17.28
N VAL A 193 10.12 9.97 -16.97
CA VAL A 193 8.91 10.04 -16.13
C VAL A 193 9.25 9.74 -14.67
N TYR A 194 9.90 8.61 -14.41
CA TYR A 194 10.25 8.20 -13.05
C TYR A 194 11.55 8.82 -12.56
N GLY A 195 12.54 8.96 -13.45
CA GLY A 195 13.88 9.45 -13.12
C GLY A 195 14.04 10.98 -13.19
N GLY A 196 15.24 11.45 -12.88
CA GLY A 196 15.58 12.88 -12.85
C GLY A 196 15.19 13.58 -11.54
N SER A 197 15.71 14.79 -11.33
CA SER A 197 15.52 15.58 -10.12
C SER A 197 14.09 16.08 -9.91
N THR A 198 13.25 16.02 -10.94
CA THR A 198 11.83 16.37 -10.89
C THR A 198 10.92 15.19 -11.23
N GLY A 199 11.46 13.98 -11.41
CA GLY A 199 10.69 12.79 -11.72
C GLY A 199 9.87 12.29 -10.54
N ILE A 200 9.03 11.28 -10.82
CA ILE A 200 8.18 10.66 -9.80
C ILE A 200 8.99 10.11 -8.61
N LEU A 201 10.15 9.48 -8.85
CA LEU A 201 10.96 8.93 -7.77
C LEU A 201 11.46 10.02 -6.81
N SER A 202 11.93 11.15 -7.34
CA SER A 202 12.41 12.26 -6.51
C SER A 202 11.28 12.84 -5.64
N GLN A 203 10.08 12.98 -6.22
CA GLN A 203 8.89 13.45 -5.50
C GLN A 203 8.43 12.48 -4.40
N LEU A 204 8.47 11.17 -4.68
CA LEU A 204 8.14 10.14 -3.69
C LEU A 204 9.16 10.12 -2.54
N LEU A 205 10.45 10.30 -2.83
CA LEU A 205 11.51 10.35 -1.82
C LEU A 205 11.37 11.56 -0.89
N GLU A 206 10.94 12.71 -1.42
CA GLU A 206 10.64 13.90 -0.62
C GLU A 206 9.42 13.69 0.27
N LEU A 207 8.34 13.10 -0.26
CA LEU A 207 7.20 12.68 0.56
C LEU A 207 7.64 11.67 1.64
N LYS A 208 8.50 10.71 1.29
CA LYS A 208 9.00 9.71 2.24
C LYS A 208 9.75 10.38 3.39
N ALA A 209 10.65 11.31 3.10
CA ALA A 209 11.39 12.04 4.13
C ALA A 209 10.44 12.74 5.10
N TRP A 210 9.36 13.36 4.60
CA TRP A 210 8.34 13.94 5.49
C TRP A 210 7.59 12.87 6.30
N PHE A 211 7.22 11.73 5.70
CA PHE A 211 6.52 10.64 6.41
C PHE A 211 7.40 9.90 7.43
N GLU A 212 8.72 9.99 7.34
CA GLU A 212 9.65 9.46 8.35
C GLU A 212 9.65 10.30 9.64
N ASP A 213 9.38 11.61 9.53
CA ASP A 213 9.45 12.54 10.66
C ASP A 213 8.07 12.97 11.17
N GLN A 214 7.07 13.08 10.29
CA GLN A 214 5.77 13.59 10.68
C GLN A 214 5.03 12.61 11.59
N THR A 215 4.43 13.14 12.65
CA THR A 215 3.61 12.40 13.61
C THR A 215 2.23 13.02 13.79
N ILE A 216 1.83 13.85 12.84
CA ILE A 216 0.63 14.69 12.90
C ILE A 216 -0.56 13.92 12.34
N PHE A 217 -0.34 13.10 11.32
CA PHE A 217 -1.41 12.42 10.60
C PHE A 217 -1.14 10.93 10.44
N HIS A 218 -2.19 10.14 10.63
CA HIS A 218 -2.32 8.81 10.06
C HIS A 218 -3.33 8.84 8.92
N LEU A 219 -2.89 8.43 7.73
CA LEU A 219 -3.64 8.46 6.48
C LEU A 219 -4.12 7.06 6.12
N TYR A 220 -5.43 6.85 6.16
CA TYR A 220 -6.04 5.60 5.73
C TYR A 220 -6.79 5.80 4.44
N SER A 221 -6.74 4.80 3.55
CA SER A 221 -7.46 4.84 2.28
C SER A 221 -7.15 6.09 1.42
N CYS A 222 -6.02 6.75 1.67
CA CYS A 222 -5.50 7.85 0.87
C CYS A 222 -4.74 7.29 -0.33
N SER A 223 -4.69 8.07 -1.41
CA SER A 223 -4.02 7.66 -2.64
C SER A 223 -2.94 8.64 -3.06
N ILE A 224 -1.90 8.14 -3.71
CA ILE A 224 -0.99 8.91 -4.55
C ILE A 224 -1.51 8.83 -5.98
N LEU A 225 -1.92 9.97 -6.53
CA LEU A 225 -2.26 10.12 -7.94
C LEU A 225 -0.98 10.46 -8.72
N VAL A 226 -0.64 9.65 -9.70
CA VAL A 226 0.48 9.88 -10.62
C VAL A 226 -0.09 10.29 -11.97
N ILE A 227 0.41 11.38 -12.53
CA ILE A 227 0.00 11.89 -13.84
C ILE A 227 1.21 12.34 -14.66
N PHE A 228 1.17 12.07 -15.97
CA PHE A 228 2.11 12.65 -16.93
C PHE A 228 1.51 12.66 -18.35
N GLU A 229 2.05 13.52 -19.22
CA GLU A 229 1.65 13.63 -20.62
C GLU A 229 2.56 12.77 -21.51
N LYS A 230 2.05 11.61 -21.94
CA LYS A 230 2.85 10.64 -22.71
C LYS A 230 3.26 11.15 -24.09
N GLU A 231 2.43 11.98 -24.73
CA GLU A 231 2.81 12.57 -26.02
C GLU A 231 4.01 13.50 -25.92
N LEU A 232 4.18 14.20 -24.80
CA LEU A 232 5.34 15.05 -24.59
C LEU A 232 6.60 14.19 -24.41
N ALA A 233 6.51 13.07 -23.67
CA ALA A 233 7.60 12.10 -23.57
C ALA A 233 8.01 11.54 -24.95
N LEU A 234 7.03 11.18 -25.79
CA LEU A 234 7.26 10.71 -27.16
C LEU A 234 8.00 11.74 -28.03
N LYS A 235 7.75 13.04 -27.80
CA LYS A 235 8.39 14.16 -28.50
C LYS A 235 9.73 14.57 -27.87
N GLY A 236 10.24 13.81 -26.88
CA GLY A 236 11.47 14.12 -26.16
C GLY A 236 11.38 15.38 -25.29
N LYS A 237 10.17 15.83 -24.95
CA LYS A 237 9.91 16.98 -24.09
C LYS A 237 9.65 16.52 -22.65
N ASN A 238 9.73 17.46 -21.71
CA ASN A 238 9.33 17.20 -20.33
C ASN A 238 7.84 16.77 -20.29
N PRO A 239 7.52 15.55 -19.81
CA PRO A 239 6.15 15.07 -19.75
C PRO A 239 5.31 15.67 -18.63
N GLY A 240 5.88 16.55 -17.80
CA GLY A 240 5.18 17.16 -16.68
C GLY A 240 4.78 16.12 -15.63
N ALA A 241 5.60 15.09 -15.43
CA ALA A 241 5.30 14.01 -14.49
C ALA A 241 5.25 14.52 -13.05
N HIS A 242 4.12 14.33 -12.36
CA HIS A 242 3.97 14.75 -10.98
C HIS A 242 3.04 13.84 -10.17
N ILE A 243 3.16 13.94 -8.85
CA ILE A 243 2.29 13.23 -7.89
C ILE A 243 1.47 14.19 -7.05
N LYS A 244 0.28 13.74 -6.64
CA LYS A 244 -0.55 14.40 -5.64
C LYS A 244 -1.14 13.38 -4.66
N LEU A 245 -1.22 13.74 -3.38
CA LEU A 245 -1.98 13.01 -2.37
C LEU A 245 -3.46 13.40 -2.49
N ILE A 246 -4.34 12.40 -2.50
CA ILE A 246 -5.80 12.59 -2.62
C ILE A 246 -6.58 11.63 -1.69
N ASP A 247 -7.89 11.88 -1.58
CA ASP A 247 -8.87 11.08 -0.81
C ASP A 247 -8.68 11.12 0.72
N PHE A 248 -8.84 12.30 1.32
CA PHE A 248 -8.60 12.54 2.75
C PHE A 248 -9.82 12.36 3.66
N ALA A 249 -10.75 11.48 3.28
CA ALA A 249 -11.94 11.20 4.09
C ALA A 249 -11.64 10.42 5.39
N HIS A 250 -10.45 9.82 5.49
CA HIS A 250 -10.03 8.95 6.58
C HIS A 250 -8.64 9.34 7.09
N VAL A 251 -8.51 10.61 7.49
CA VAL A 251 -7.32 11.14 8.17
C VAL A 251 -7.57 11.21 9.66
N TYR A 252 -6.63 10.73 10.45
CA TYR A 252 -6.69 10.68 11.90
C TYR A 252 -5.47 11.36 12.49
N GLU A 253 -5.60 11.89 13.72
CA GLU A 253 -4.47 12.46 14.43
C GLU A 253 -3.42 11.38 14.76
N GLY A 254 -2.16 11.65 14.40
CA GLY A 254 -1.05 10.72 14.65
C GLY A 254 -0.61 10.65 16.11
N ARG A 255 -0.99 11.64 16.93
CA ARG A 255 -0.71 11.70 18.39
C ARG A 255 0.76 11.44 18.76
N GLY A 256 1.69 11.96 17.95
CA GLY A 256 3.13 11.77 18.20
C GLY A 256 3.68 10.45 17.69
N VAL A 257 2.90 9.66 16.93
CA VAL A 257 3.32 8.39 16.34
C VAL A 257 3.40 8.50 14.83
N ILE A 258 4.47 7.95 14.24
CA ILE A 258 4.66 7.86 12.79
C ILE A 258 3.59 6.95 12.16
N ASP A 259 3.09 7.35 10.99
CA ASP A 259 2.22 6.50 10.18
C ASP A 259 3.01 5.39 9.46
N HIS A 260 3.30 4.32 10.19
CA HIS A 260 4.01 3.16 9.66
C HIS A 260 3.24 2.46 8.52
N ASN A 261 1.91 2.55 8.51
CA ASN A 261 1.09 1.94 7.47
C ASN A 261 1.29 2.66 6.14
N PHE A 262 1.18 3.98 6.13
CA PHE A 262 1.40 4.77 4.93
C PHE A 262 2.87 4.74 4.50
N LEU A 263 3.80 4.93 5.44
CA LEU A 263 5.24 4.93 5.18
C LEU A 263 5.71 3.60 4.57
N GLY A 264 5.27 2.46 5.11
CA GLY A 264 5.61 1.14 4.57
C GLY A 264 5.13 0.97 3.12
N GLY A 265 3.90 1.38 2.81
CA GLY A 265 3.37 1.36 1.45
C GLY A 265 4.12 2.28 0.49
N LEU A 266 4.50 3.48 0.95
CA LEU A 266 5.29 4.44 0.19
C LEU A 266 6.70 3.91 -0.13
N CYS A 267 7.38 3.33 0.86
CA CYS A 267 8.69 2.69 0.69
C CYS A 267 8.63 1.54 -0.34
N SER A 268 7.59 0.72 -0.26
CA SER A 268 7.35 -0.36 -1.24
C SER A 268 7.16 0.21 -2.65
N LEU A 269 6.30 1.21 -2.84
CA LEU A 269 6.12 1.86 -4.14
C LEU A 269 7.43 2.44 -4.69
N ILE A 270 8.20 3.13 -3.85
CA ILE A 270 9.53 3.67 -4.20
C ILE A 270 10.45 2.56 -4.71
N LYS A 271 10.47 1.40 -4.05
CA LYS A 271 11.28 0.25 -4.48
C LYS A 271 10.91 -0.22 -5.88
N PHE A 272 9.61 -0.39 -6.17
CA PHE A 272 9.15 -0.80 -7.50
C PHE A 272 9.55 0.20 -8.58
N ILE A 273 9.37 1.49 -8.32
CA ILE A 273 9.73 2.56 -9.27
C ILE A 273 11.26 2.62 -9.48
N SER A 274 12.04 2.50 -8.41
CA SER A 274 13.50 2.45 -8.46
C SER A 274 14.00 1.26 -9.26
N ASP A 275 13.40 0.08 -9.09
CA ASP A 275 13.78 -1.14 -9.81
C ASP A 275 13.51 -1.03 -11.32
N ILE A 276 12.46 -0.32 -11.72
CA ILE A 276 12.19 -0.06 -13.13
C ILE A 276 13.27 0.86 -13.73
N LEU A 277 13.80 1.80 -12.95
CA LEU A 277 14.87 2.71 -13.38
C LEU A 277 16.23 2.03 -13.47
N THR A 278 16.58 1.19 -12.49
CA THR A 278 17.89 0.52 -12.42
C THR A 278 17.97 -0.73 -13.29
N ALA A 279 16.84 -1.40 -13.55
CA ALA A 279 16.74 -2.56 -14.42
C ALA A 279 15.64 -2.38 -15.50
N PRO A 280 15.85 -1.49 -16.50
CA PRO A 280 14.93 -1.36 -17.63
C PRO A 280 14.92 -2.65 -18.48
N SER A 281 16.09 -3.26 -18.68
CA SER A 281 16.32 -4.40 -19.59
C SER A 281 16.51 -5.76 -18.90
N ASP A 282 16.87 -5.84 -17.62
CA ASP A 282 17.15 -7.10 -16.93
C ASP A 282 15.88 -7.86 -16.53
N CYS A 283 15.35 -8.61 -17.49
CA CYS A 283 14.63 -9.87 -17.25
C CYS A 283 14.92 -10.76 -18.46
N ARG A 284 16.09 -11.42 -18.48
CA ARG A 284 16.18 -12.69 -19.21
C ARG A 284 15.22 -13.63 -18.49
N ILE A 285 14.10 -13.95 -19.12
CA ILE A 285 13.48 -15.24 -18.82
C ILE A 285 14.38 -16.23 -19.56
N ASP A 286 15.30 -16.86 -18.83
CA ASP A 286 15.87 -18.12 -19.30
C ASP A 286 14.73 -19.13 -19.30
N ILE A 287 14.02 -19.23 -20.43
CA ILE A 287 13.26 -20.44 -20.76
C ILE A 287 14.32 -21.50 -21.15
N SER A 288 15.11 -21.94 -20.18
CA SER A 288 15.87 -23.19 -20.12
C SER A 288 16.98 -23.14 -19.06
N ALA A 289 16.63 -23.33 -17.78
CA ALA A 289 17.42 -24.16 -16.87
C ALA A 289 16.73 -24.27 -15.52
N LYS A 290 16.49 -25.51 -15.07
CA LYS A 290 16.37 -25.79 -13.64
C LYS A 290 17.71 -25.39 -12.99
N ALA A 291 17.75 -24.30 -12.24
CA ALA A 291 18.88 -23.94 -11.40
C ALA A 291 18.44 -23.95 -9.94
N ASP A 292 18.98 -24.91 -9.18
CA ASP A 292 18.92 -24.94 -7.72
C ASP A 292 19.76 -23.79 -7.15
N GLN A 293 19.14 -22.66 -6.79
CA GLN A 293 19.73 -21.69 -5.87
C GLN A 293 19.19 -21.94 -4.47
N LYS A 294 20.07 -22.32 -3.54
CA LYS A 294 19.67 -22.97 -2.29
C LYS A 294 19.86 -22.19 -1.01
N ASN A 295 20.47 -21.00 -0.96
CA ASN A 295 20.55 -20.19 0.26
C ASN A 295 20.85 -18.71 -0.08
N LEU A 296 20.13 -17.77 0.56
CA LEU A 296 20.39 -16.33 0.53
C LEU A 296 20.36 -15.79 1.97
N THR A 297 21.25 -14.84 2.25
CA THR A 297 21.32 -14.06 3.50
C THR A 297 20.99 -12.60 3.15
N ALA A 298 20.01 -12.01 3.83
CA ALA A 298 19.65 -10.60 3.69
C ALA A 298 19.67 -9.93 5.07
N ASP A 299 20.18 -8.69 5.09
CA ASP A 299 20.26 -7.84 6.28
C ASP A 299 19.28 -6.67 6.07
N ASN A 300 18.28 -6.52 6.95
CA ASN A 300 17.26 -5.45 6.95
C ASN A 300 16.42 -5.28 5.66
N GLY A 301 15.56 -6.26 5.32
CA GLY A 301 14.64 -6.17 4.18
C GLY A 301 13.37 -7.04 4.28
N VAL A 302 12.43 -6.85 3.36
CA VAL A 302 11.22 -7.69 3.20
C VAL A 302 11.53 -8.82 2.22
N VAL A 303 11.43 -10.07 2.65
CA VAL A 303 11.72 -11.26 1.82
C VAL A 303 10.46 -12.13 1.71
N ALA A 304 10.04 -12.44 0.48
CA ALA A 304 8.94 -13.33 0.17
C ALA A 304 9.36 -14.35 -0.93
N ASP A 305 8.82 -15.57 -0.85
CA ASP A 305 8.91 -16.65 -1.87
C ASP A 305 10.28 -17.37 -2.04
N HIS A 306 10.85 -17.89 -0.94
CA HIS A 306 12.04 -18.75 -0.98
C HIS A 306 11.88 -20.05 -0.16
N LYS A 307 12.60 -21.12 -0.56
CA LYS A 307 12.48 -22.46 0.07
C LYS A 307 13.05 -22.53 1.50
N SER A 308 14.06 -21.74 1.82
CA SER A 308 14.73 -21.69 3.13
C SER A 308 15.48 -20.36 3.25
N HIS A 309 15.40 -19.68 4.40
CA HIS A 309 16.09 -18.40 4.62
C HIS A 309 16.63 -18.28 6.04
N THR A 310 17.68 -17.47 6.20
CA THR A 310 18.22 -17.03 7.48
C THR A 310 18.25 -15.50 7.47
N ALA A 311 17.48 -14.87 8.34
CA ALA A 311 17.38 -13.41 8.43
C ALA A 311 18.07 -12.91 9.72
N SER A 312 18.93 -11.90 9.58
CA SER A 312 19.43 -11.08 10.69
C SER A 312 18.77 -9.70 10.61
N ASP A 313 18.28 -9.23 11.76
CA ASP A 313 17.80 -7.88 12.07
C ASP A 313 16.57 -7.31 11.29
N ASN A 314 15.55 -6.89 12.07
CA ASN A 314 14.50 -5.89 11.75
C ASN A 314 13.71 -6.02 10.43
N GLY A 315 13.50 -7.24 9.91
CA GLY A 315 12.73 -7.52 8.69
C GLY A 315 11.30 -8.05 8.90
N VAL A 316 10.46 -7.95 7.86
CA VAL A 316 9.17 -8.67 7.75
C VAL A 316 9.35 -9.82 6.77
N VAL A 317 9.11 -11.06 7.22
CA VAL A 317 9.28 -12.26 6.40
C VAL A 317 7.94 -13.01 6.31
N ALA A 318 7.49 -13.28 5.09
CA ALA A 318 6.24 -13.99 4.80
C ALA A 318 6.47 -15.09 3.76
N ASP A 319 5.65 -16.15 3.80
CA ASP A 319 5.60 -17.25 2.82
C ASP A 319 6.92 -18.03 2.60
N GLN A 320 7.41 -18.72 3.64
CA GLN A 320 8.53 -19.66 3.49
C GLN A 320 8.24 -21.04 4.11
N LYS A 321 9.02 -22.06 3.71
CA LYS A 321 8.88 -23.42 4.27
C LYS A 321 9.61 -23.59 5.59
N ASN A 322 10.83 -23.03 5.70
CA ASN A 322 11.66 -23.06 6.90
C ASN A 322 12.38 -21.72 7.02
N LEU A 323 12.29 -21.08 8.19
CA LEU A 323 12.94 -19.79 8.47
C LEU A 323 13.68 -19.85 9.81
N THR A 324 14.86 -19.24 9.85
CA THR A 324 15.61 -18.96 11.09
C THR A 324 15.82 -17.45 11.20
N VAL A 325 15.40 -16.84 12.30
CA VAL A 325 15.51 -15.39 12.56
C VAL A 325 16.31 -15.16 13.83
N SER A 326 17.33 -14.31 13.77
CA SER A 326 18.14 -14.01 14.96
C SER A 326 17.54 -12.90 15.84
N ASP A 327 16.98 -11.83 15.26
CA ASP A 327 16.61 -10.62 16.02
C ASP A 327 15.40 -9.83 15.43
N ASN A 328 14.46 -9.42 16.29
CA ASN A 328 13.40 -8.39 16.12
C ASN A 328 12.65 -8.34 14.76
N GLY A 329 11.68 -9.22 14.50
CA GLY A 329 10.85 -9.16 13.27
C GLY A 329 9.39 -9.56 13.47
N VAL A 330 8.53 -9.20 12.51
CA VAL A 330 7.16 -9.72 12.39
C VAL A 330 7.17 -10.86 11.38
N VAL A 331 6.83 -12.07 11.82
CA VAL A 331 6.84 -13.27 10.98
C VAL A 331 5.44 -13.88 10.90
N ALA A 332 4.94 -14.05 9.68
CA ALA A 332 3.63 -14.63 9.38
C ALA A 332 3.73 -15.77 8.35
N ASP A 333 2.79 -16.72 8.44
CA ASP A 333 2.57 -17.79 7.46
C ASP A 333 3.80 -18.68 7.15
N GLN A 334 4.27 -19.41 8.18
CA GLN A 334 5.43 -20.31 8.07
C GLN A 334 5.10 -21.75 8.48
N LYS A 335 5.69 -22.74 7.80
CA LYS A 335 5.52 -24.16 8.16
C LYS A 335 6.39 -24.57 9.35
N ASN A 336 7.64 -24.11 9.42
CA ASN A 336 8.56 -24.29 10.54
C ASN A 336 9.37 -22.99 10.76
N LEU A 337 9.44 -22.48 11.99
CA LEU A 337 10.21 -21.28 12.35
C LEU A 337 11.10 -21.53 13.56
N THR A 338 12.31 -20.97 13.54
CA THR A 338 13.19 -20.83 14.72
C THR A 338 13.52 -19.36 14.94
N THR A 339 13.22 -18.80 16.12
CA THR A 339 13.52 -17.39 16.48
C THR A 339 14.34 -17.30 17.76
N SER A 340 15.31 -16.39 17.82
CA SER A 340 16.11 -16.21 19.04
C SER A 340 15.79 -15.00 19.93
N LYS A 341 15.23 -13.87 19.43
CA LYS A 341 14.95 -12.68 20.27
C LYS A 341 13.80 -11.79 19.76
N ASN A 342 12.89 -11.41 20.66
CA ASN A 342 11.98 -10.25 20.61
C ASN A 342 11.17 -10.02 19.29
N GLY A 343 10.42 -11.02 18.85
CA GLY A 343 9.48 -10.91 17.71
C GLY A 343 8.02 -11.19 18.07
N VAL A 344 7.08 -10.70 17.24
CA VAL A 344 5.66 -11.10 17.27
C VAL A 344 5.48 -12.18 16.20
N VAL A 345 5.08 -13.38 16.63
CA VAL A 345 4.91 -14.54 15.76
C VAL A 345 3.44 -14.96 15.74
N ALA A 346 2.84 -15.06 14.56
CA ALA A 346 1.45 -15.47 14.37
C ALA A 346 1.32 -16.57 13.30
N ASP A 347 0.35 -17.48 13.51
CA ASP A 347 -0.09 -18.53 12.57
C ASP A 347 0.99 -19.49 12.03
N GLN A 348 1.37 -20.49 12.84
CA GLN A 348 2.38 -21.49 12.46
C GLN A 348 2.04 -22.94 12.86
N LYS A 349 2.62 -23.90 12.13
CA LYS A 349 2.43 -25.33 12.43
C LYS A 349 3.39 -25.85 13.51
N ASN A 350 4.67 -25.45 13.45
CA ASN A 350 5.70 -25.78 14.42
C ASN A 350 6.60 -24.55 14.64
N LEU A 351 6.80 -24.15 15.89
CA LEU A 351 7.65 -23.00 16.27
C LEU A 351 8.65 -23.40 17.36
N THR A 352 9.89 -22.94 17.23
CA THR A 352 10.91 -22.95 18.29
C THR A 352 11.33 -21.51 18.59
N ALA A 353 11.21 -21.06 19.83
CA ALA A 353 11.40 -19.65 20.20
C ALA A 353 12.16 -19.49 21.53
N SER A 354 12.98 -18.44 21.65
CA SER A 354 13.55 -17.96 22.92
C SER A 354 13.23 -16.48 23.13
N ASP A 355 12.76 -16.08 24.31
CA ASP A 355 12.45 -14.70 24.68
C ASP A 355 11.40 -13.99 23.76
N ASN A 356 10.18 -14.54 23.63
CA ASN A 356 9.13 -14.03 22.72
C ASN A 356 7.69 -14.06 23.30
N VAL A 357 6.76 -13.33 22.66
CA VAL A 357 5.29 -13.42 22.88
C VAL A 357 4.66 -14.24 21.74
N VAL A 358 3.93 -15.30 22.08
CA VAL A 358 3.46 -16.31 21.11
C VAL A 358 1.97 -16.64 21.30
N ALA A 359 1.20 -16.63 20.21
CA ALA A 359 -0.25 -16.92 20.22
C ALA A 359 -0.68 -17.84 19.06
N ASP A 360 -1.61 -18.77 19.34
CA ASP A 360 -2.33 -19.65 18.41
C ASP A 360 -1.49 -20.56 17.48
N HIS A 361 -0.87 -21.62 18.04
CA HIS A 361 -0.14 -22.64 17.25
C HIS A 361 -0.45 -24.10 17.68
N LYS A 362 -0.07 -25.04 16.81
CA LYS A 362 -0.31 -26.49 17.03
C LYS A 362 0.77 -27.15 17.89
N ASN A 363 2.04 -26.85 17.64
CA ASN A 363 3.17 -27.39 18.38
C ASN A 363 4.18 -26.27 18.62
N LEU A 364 4.55 -26.03 19.88
CA LEU A 364 5.47 -24.97 20.26
C LEU A 364 6.55 -25.53 21.21
N THR A 365 7.81 -25.16 20.97
CA THR A 365 8.93 -25.40 21.88
C THR A 365 9.56 -24.07 22.27
N VAL A 366 9.63 -23.76 23.56
CA VAL A 366 10.19 -22.49 24.06
C VAL A 366 11.40 -22.78 24.94
N SER A 367 12.54 -22.12 24.71
CA SER A 367 13.73 -22.32 25.54
C SER A 367 13.95 -21.27 26.62
N ASP A 368 13.41 -20.05 26.50
CA ASP A 368 13.67 -18.94 27.43
C ASP A 368 12.43 -18.03 27.60
N ASN A 369 12.44 -17.16 28.63
CA ASN A 369 11.30 -16.38 29.16
C ASN A 369 10.25 -15.88 28.13
N GLY A 370 8.98 -16.30 28.26
CA GLY A 370 7.93 -15.88 27.32
C GLY A 370 6.49 -15.88 27.85
N VAL A 371 5.59 -15.25 27.10
CA VAL A 371 4.13 -15.28 27.32
C VAL A 371 3.49 -16.11 26.22
N VAL A 372 2.80 -17.18 26.60
CA VAL A 372 2.21 -18.14 25.64
C VAL A 372 0.73 -18.36 25.95
N ALA A 373 -0.11 -18.19 24.93
CA ALA A 373 -1.55 -18.43 25.00
C ALA A 373 -2.03 -19.39 23.90
N ASP A 374 -3.07 -20.17 24.19
CA ASP A 374 -3.84 -20.99 23.24
C ASP A 374 -3.00 -21.96 22.38
N GLN A 375 -2.44 -23.02 22.98
CA GLN A 375 -1.69 -24.04 22.22
C GLN A 375 -2.21 -25.47 22.42
N LYS A 376 -2.04 -26.29 21.39
CA LYS A 376 -2.43 -27.71 21.44
C LYS A 376 -1.37 -28.59 22.11
N ASN A 377 -0.09 -28.37 21.80
CA ASN A 377 1.04 -29.07 22.41
C ASN A 377 2.18 -28.07 22.68
N LEU A 378 2.67 -28.01 23.91
CA LEU A 378 3.71 -27.09 24.33
C LEU A 378 4.83 -27.82 25.10
N THR A 379 6.08 -27.53 24.76
CA THR A 379 7.28 -27.96 25.50
C THR A 379 8.07 -26.72 25.91
N VAL A 380 8.38 -26.57 27.19
CA VAL A 380 9.10 -25.39 27.73
C VAL A 380 10.33 -25.82 28.51
N SER A 381 11.46 -25.18 28.21
CA SER A 381 12.72 -25.40 28.93
C SER A 381 12.82 -24.56 30.22
N ASP A 382 12.49 -23.26 30.16
CA ASP A 382 12.71 -22.28 31.25
C ASP A 382 11.52 -21.31 31.47
N ASN A 383 11.48 -20.66 32.65
CA ASN A 383 10.38 -19.85 33.25
C ASN A 383 9.46 -19.07 32.27
N GLY A 384 8.13 -19.06 32.49
CA GLY A 384 7.17 -18.27 31.68
C GLY A 384 5.74 -18.18 32.24
N VAL A 385 4.90 -17.33 31.62
CA VAL A 385 3.46 -17.20 31.93
C VAL A 385 2.63 -17.92 30.86
N LEU A 386 1.89 -18.95 31.27
CA LEU A 386 1.19 -19.87 30.37
C LEU A 386 -0.32 -19.88 30.64
N ALA A 387 -1.13 -19.76 29.58
CA ALA A 387 -2.60 -19.86 29.67
C ALA A 387 -3.19 -20.81 28.60
N ASP A 388 -4.23 -21.56 28.97
CA ASP A 388 -5.11 -22.36 28.08
C ASP A 388 -4.38 -23.43 27.21
N GLN A 389 -3.87 -24.48 27.87
CA GLN A 389 -3.04 -25.51 27.23
C GLN A 389 -3.68 -26.92 27.23
N LYS A 390 -3.63 -27.62 26.09
CA LYS A 390 -4.15 -29.01 25.98
C LYS A 390 -3.16 -30.07 26.48
N ASN A 391 -1.90 -29.98 26.08
CA ASN A 391 -0.82 -30.89 26.52
C ASN A 391 0.44 -30.05 26.79
N LEU A 392 1.02 -30.19 27.99
CA LEU A 392 2.18 -29.44 28.44
C LEU A 392 3.30 -30.36 28.98
N THR A 393 4.54 -30.12 28.55
CA THR A 393 5.77 -30.69 29.13
C THR A 393 6.68 -29.54 29.56
N VAL A 394 7.14 -29.54 30.81
CA VAL A 394 7.98 -28.46 31.38
C VAL A 394 9.16 -29.08 32.12
N SER A 395 10.37 -28.56 31.93
CA SER A 395 11.55 -29.00 32.70
C SER A 395 11.84 -28.15 33.95
N ASP A 396 11.35 -26.90 34.03
CA ASP A 396 11.66 -25.95 35.13
C ASP A 396 10.44 -25.08 35.58
N ASN A 397 10.65 -24.08 36.46
CA ASN A 397 9.59 -23.39 37.22
C ASN A 397 8.73 -22.39 36.39
N GLY A 398 7.49 -22.73 36.03
CA GLY A 398 6.54 -21.82 35.33
C GLY A 398 5.24 -21.54 36.10
N VAL A 399 4.56 -20.42 35.79
CA VAL A 399 3.20 -20.13 36.29
C VAL A 399 2.18 -20.51 35.22
N VAL A 400 1.34 -21.50 35.53
CA VAL A 400 0.34 -22.06 34.59
C VAL A 400 -1.08 -21.75 35.05
N ALA A 401 -1.88 -21.12 34.18
CA ALA A 401 -3.31 -20.93 34.34
C ALA A 401 -4.07 -21.85 33.37
N ASP A 402 -4.71 -22.88 33.90
CA ASP A 402 -5.60 -23.84 33.22
C ASP A 402 -4.95 -24.80 32.18
N GLN A 403 -5.03 -26.12 32.44
CA GLN A 403 -4.48 -27.16 31.57
C GLN A 403 -5.19 -28.51 31.70
N LYS A 404 -5.26 -29.28 30.59
CA LYS A 404 -5.90 -30.61 30.57
C LYS A 404 -4.97 -31.78 30.90
N LYS A 405 -3.66 -31.67 30.66
CA LYS A 405 -2.68 -32.74 30.92
C LYS A 405 -1.26 -32.18 31.06
N LEU A 406 -0.61 -32.47 32.20
CA LEU A 406 0.76 -32.09 32.54
C LEU A 406 1.65 -33.34 32.69
N THR A 407 2.87 -33.27 32.21
CA THR A 407 3.92 -34.28 32.40
C THR A 407 5.24 -33.56 32.69
N ASP A 408 5.87 -33.91 33.81
CA ASP A 408 7.20 -33.44 34.22
C ASP A 408 8.31 -34.34 33.66
#